data_AF-A0A921E2F8-F1
#
_entry.id   AF-A0A921E2F8-F1
#
_cell.length_a   1.000
_cell.length_b   1.000
_cell.length_c   1.000
_cell.angle_alpha   90.00
_cell.angle_beta   90.00
_cell.angle_gamma   90.00
#
_symmetry.space_group_name_H-M   'P 1'
#
loop_
_entity.id
_entity.type
_entity.pdbx_description
1 polymer ?
#
loop_
_entity_poly.entity_id
_entity_poly.type
_entity_poly.pdbx_seq_one_letter_code
_entity_poly.pdbx_strand_id
1 'polypeptide(L)'
;DYVKRHATTPELQRAALAALTFKCTVLWTQLDALYFAYVAPGMIPPDAWQPGEGLVPEASSAAAPTGAPAAFSGNDVPRLPRGVRLRFDEVRNKHVLLAPERTFDLDDNAVAVLKLVDGQSSVSQIARTLGQTYDADPAVIEADILVMLAGLAQRRVLER
;
A
#
# COMPACT_ATOMS: atom_id res chain seq x y z
N ASP A 1 -13.42 19.79 -5.44
CA ASP A 1 -14.28 20.98 -5.19
C ASP A 1 -13.64 22.35 -5.37
N TYR A 2 -12.32 22.52 -5.25
CA TYR A 2 -11.66 23.83 -5.35
C TYR A 2 -12.02 24.61 -6.64
N VAL A 3 -11.80 24.03 -7.82
CA VAL A 3 -12.08 24.71 -9.11
C VAL A 3 -13.55 25.16 -9.20
N LYS A 4 -14.50 24.34 -8.73
CA LYS A 4 -15.93 24.68 -8.73
C LYS A 4 -16.27 25.91 -7.87
N ARG A 5 -15.51 26.14 -6.78
CA ARG A 5 -15.71 27.28 -5.88
C ARG A 5 -15.00 28.55 -6.34
N HIS A 6 -13.88 28.41 -7.06
CA HIS A 6 -12.97 29.54 -7.34
C HIS A 6 -12.90 29.95 -8.82
N ALA A 7 -13.25 29.09 -9.78
CA ALA A 7 -13.31 29.46 -11.19
C ALA A 7 -14.66 30.13 -11.52
N THR A 8 -14.91 31.29 -10.92
CA THR A 8 -16.20 31.99 -10.98
C THR A 8 -16.35 32.89 -12.20
N THR A 9 -15.27 33.20 -12.91
CA THR A 9 -15.28 34.01 -14.14
C THR A 9 -14.95 33.16 -15.37
N PRO A 10 -15.43 33.54 -16.57
CA PRO A 10 -15.07 32.86 -17.81
C PRO A 10 -13.55 32.74 -18.00
N GLU A 11 -12.79 33.76 -17.61
CA GLU A 11 -11.33 33.78 -17.71
C GLU A 11 -10.68 32.71 -16.81
N LEU A 12 -11.12 32.61 -15.55
CA LEU A 12 -10.62 31.61 -14.61
C LEU A 12 -11.04 30.18 -15.03
N GLN A 13 -12.23 30.03 -15.60
CA GLN A 13 -12.68 28.75 -16.14
C GLN A 13 -11.84 28.32 -17.34
N ARG A 14 -11.55 29.24 -18.28
CA ARG A 14 -10.65 28.97 -19.41
C ARG A 14 -9.25 28.57 -18.92
N ALA A 15 -8.73 29.23 -17.88
CA ALA A 15 -7.44 28.86 -17.29
C ALA A 15 -7.46 27.44 -16.68
N ALA A 16 -8.53 27.07 -15.97
CA ALA A 16 -8.69 25.73 -15.42
C ALA A 16 -8.78 24.66 -16.52
N LEU A 17 -9.54 24.92 -17.58
CA LEU A 17 -9.66 24.04 -18.74
C LEU A 17 -8.32 23.89 -19.49
N ALA A 18 -7.58 24.99 -19.67
CA ALA A 18 -6.26 24.98 -20.29
C ALA A 18 -5.27 24.14 -19.47
N ALA A 19 -5.26 24.29 -18.15
CA ALA A 19 -4.41 23.49 -17.27
C ALA A 19 -4.74 21.99 -17.33
N LEU A 20 -6.03 21.64 -17.39
CA LEU A 20 -6.46 20.25 -17.52
C LEU A 20 -6.03 19.67 -18.88
N THR A 21 -6.27 20.42 -19.95
CA THR A 21 -5.88 20.03 -21.32
C THR A 21 -4.38 19.80 -21.40
N PHE A 22 -3.59 20.75 -20.89
CA PHE A 22 -2.13 20.63 -20.84
C PHE A 22 -1.68 19.37 -20.10
N LYS A 23 -2.23 19.11 -18.91
CA LYS A 23 -1.90 17.91 -18.13
C LYS A 23 -2.24 16.62 -18.88
N CYS A 24 -3.42 16.56 -19.51
CA CYS A 24 -3.81 15.42 -20.32
C CYS A 24 -2.86 15.21 -21.51
N THR A 25 -2.49 16.29 -22.22
CA THR A 25 -1.53 16.21 -23.33
C THR A 25 -0.18 15.68 -22.86
N VAL A 26 0.35 16.17 -21.73
CA VAL A 26 1.62 15.67 -21.16
C VAL A 26 1.54 14.18 -20.83
N LEU A 27 0.46 13.72 -20.20
CA LEU A 27 0.27 12.30 -19.88
C LEU A 27 0.20 11.44 -21.15
N TRP A 28 -0.47 11.92 -22.21
CA TRP A 28 -0.50 11.23 -23.49
C TRP A 28 0.89 11.15 -24.13
N THR A 29 1.66 12.25 -24.14
CA THR A 29 3.04 12.23 -24.63
C THR A 29 3.91 11.24 -23.86
N GLN A 30 3.75 11.16 -22.53
CA GLN A 30 4.47 10.19 -21.71
C GLN A 30 4.06 8.74 -22.03
N LEU A 31 2.76 8.49 -22.23
CA LEU A 31 2.26 7.17 -22.59
C LEU A 31 2.78 6.72 -23.96
N ASP A 32 2.79 7.62 -24.95
CA ASP A 32 3.36 7.36 -26.27
C ASP A 32 4.86 7.03 -26.18
N ALA A 33 5.62 7.78 -25.37
CA ALA A 33 7.04 7.51 -25.15
C ALA A 33 7.26 6.11 -24.54
N LEU A 34 6.45 5.71 -23.55
CA LEU A 34 6.50 4.36 -22.98
C LEU A 34 6.10 3.29 -24.00
N TYR A 35 5.07 3.54 -24.82
CA TYR A 35 4.65 2.61 -25.87
C TYR A 35 5.76 2.38 -26.90
N PHE A 36 6.39 3.45 -27.40
CA PHE A 36 7.49 3.33 -28.36
C PHE A 36 8.72 2.64 -27.77
N ALA A 37 9.00 2.87 -26.49
CA ALA A 37 10.12 2.25 -25.80
C ALA A 37 9.90 0.75 -25.55
N TYR A 38 8.72 0.33 -25.07
CA TYR A 38 8.51 -1.02 -24.52
C TYR A 38 7.53 -1.91 -25.29
N VAL A 39 6.77 -1.37 -26.26
CA VAL A 39 5.76 -2.15 -27.00
C VAL A 39 6.14 -2.27 -28.47
N ALA A 40 6.01 -1.19 -29.22
CA ALA A 40 6.34 -1.17 -30.64
C ALA A 40 6.80 0.24 -31.03
N PRO A 41 7.97 0.39 -31.65
CA PRO A 41 8.87 -0.64 -32.16
C PRO A 41 9.84 -1.25 -31.12
N GLY A 42 9.76 -0.87 -29.84
CA GLY A 42 10.66 -1.39 -28.79
C GLY A 42 12.00 -0.64 -28.70
N MET A 43 11.99 0.67 -29.00
CA MET A 43 13.18 1.52 -28.97
C MET A 43 13.48 1.98 -27.54
N ILE A 44 14.00 1.05 -26.72
CA ILE A 44 14.41 1.33 -25.34
C ILE A 44 15.57 2.35 -25.37
N PRO A 45 15.42 3.55 -24.78
CA PRO A 45 16.49 4.54 -24.69
C PRO A 45 17.69 4.01 -23.90
N PRO A 46 18.92 4.49 -24.17
CA PRO A 46 20.06 4.18 -23.32
C PRO A 46 19.76 4.58 -21.86
N ASP A 47 20.15 3.72 -20.93
CA ASP A 47 19.92 3.85 -19.48
C ASP A 47 18.46 3.80 -19.00
N ALA A 48 17.51 3.47 -19.90
CA ALA A 48 16.15 3.18 -19.47
C ALA A 48 16.08 1.85 -18.70
N TRP A 49 15.14 1.77 -17.77
CA TRP A 49 14.87 0.59 -16.97
C TRP A 49 14.58 -0.65 -17.85
N GLN A 50 15.20 -1.79 -17.54
CA GLN A 50 14.89 -3.02 -18.25
C GLN A 50 13.86 -3.89 -17.50
N PRO A 51 12.88 -4.49 -18.19
CA PRO A 51 11.97 -5.45 -17.58
C PRO A 51 12.71 -6.56 -16.84
N GLY A 52 12.45 -6.69 -15.54
CA GLY A 52 13.13 -7.63 -14.65
C GLY A 52 14.17 -6.99 -13.72
N GLU A 53 14.66 -5.79 -14.02
CA GLU A 53 15.58 -5.07 -13.14
C GLU A 53 14.84 -4.42 -11.96
N GLY A 54 15.45 -4.43 -10.77
CA GLY A 54 14.89 -3.78 -9.59
C GLY A 54 13.57 -4.38 -9.05
N LEU A 55 13.02 -5.39 -9.73
CA LEU A 55 11.92 -6.20 -9.20
C LEU A 55 12.49 -7.15 -8.14
N VAL A 56 11.92 -7.09 -6.93
CA VAL A 56 12.06 -8.20 -5.98
C VAL A 56 11.40 -9.40 -6.64
N PRO A 57 12.05 -10.58 -6.68
CA PRO A 57 11.42 -11.78 -7.22
C PRO A 57 10.01 -11.88 -6.63
N GLU A 58 9.00 -11.88 -7.50
CA GLU A 58 7.66 -12.22 -7.07
C GLU A 58 7.81 -13.62 -6.50
N ALA A 59 7.77 -13.74 -5.18
CA ALA A 59 7.85 -15.03 -4.53
C ALA A 59 6.70 -15.84 -5.11
N SER A 60 7.03 -16.72 -6.05
CA SER A 60 6.12 -17.72 -6.54
C SER A 60 5.45 -18.29 -5.30
N SER A 61 4.12 -18.27 -5.25
CA SER A 61 3.38 -18.89 -4.16
C SER A 61 3.55 -20.42 -4.13
N ALA A 62 4.51 -20.97 -4.89
CA ALA A 62 5.01 -22.31 -4.76
C ALA A 62 6.27 -22.32 -3.86
N ALA A 63 6.07 -22.80 -2.63
CA ALA A 63 7.08 -23.29 -1.68
C ALA A 63 8.29 -22.37 -1.42
N ALA A 64 8.22 -21.67 -0.28
CA ALA A 64 9.29 -20.83 0.25
C ALA A 64 10.67 -21.52 0.27
N PRO A 65 11.74 -20.88 -0.26
CA PRO A 65 13.08 -21.18 0.19
C PRO A 65 13.27 -20.60 1.59
N THR A 66 13.82 -21.42 2.49
CA THR A 66 14.13 -21.10 3.88
C THR A 66 15.20 -20.01 3.96
N GLY A 67 14.77 -18.75 4.00
CA GLY A 67 15.57 -17.59 4.37
C GLY A 67 14.70 -16.68 5.23
N ALA A 68 14.73 -16.87 6.55
CA ALA A 68 13.85 -16.19 7.49
C ALA A 68 14.01 -14.66 7.41
N PRO A 69 12.96 -13.89 7.08
CA PRO A 69 12.92 -12.47 7.40
C PRO A 69 12.80 -12.32 8.91
N ALA A 70 13.26 -11.19 9.46
CA ALA A 70 13.20 -10.88 10.89
C ALA A 70 11.78 -11.17 11.43
N ALA A 71 11.67 -12.26 12.19
CA ALA A 71 10.41 -12.70 12.76
C ALA A 71 9.95 -11.65 13.77
N PHE A 72 8.73 -11.16 13.61
CA PHE A 72 8.08 -10.46 14.72
C PHE A 72 8.03 -11.43 15.91
N SER A 73 8.21 -10.88 17.11
CA SER A 73 8.03 -11.60 18.36
C SER A 73 6.87 -11.02 19.15
N GLY A 74 6.33 -11.75 20.13
CA GLY A 74 5.23 -11.27 20.98
C GLY A 74 5.49 -9.94 21.71
N ASN A 75 6.77 -9.63 21.95
CA ASN A 75 7.22 -8.40 22.60
C ASN A 75 7.44 -7.22 21.63
N ASP A 76 7.36 -7.45 20.32
CA ASP A 76 7.55 -6.40 19.34
C ASP A 76 6.35 -5.45 19.36
N VAL A 77 6.63 -4.15 19.14
CA VAL A 77 5.63 -3.08 19.17
C VAL A 77 5.41 -2.56 17.75
N PRO A 78 4.47 -3.12 16.99
CA PRO A 78 4.28 -2.73 15.60
C PRO A 78 3.82 -1.26 15.50
N ARG A 79 4.28 -0.56 14.45
CA ARG A 79 3.83 0.79 14.13
C ARG A 79 3.71 1.01 12.61
N LEU A 80 2.78 1.87 12.21
CA LEU A 80 2.66 2.29 10.82
C LEU A 80 3.69 3.38 10.50
N PRO A 81 4.52 3.22 9.44
CA PRO A 81 5.49 4.22 9.04
C PRO A 81 4.83 5.49 8.48
N ARG A 82 5.62 6.55 8.34
CA ARG A 82 5.13 7.82 7.79
C ARG A 82 4.56 7.62 6.39
N GLY A 83 3.38 8.16 6.15
CA GLY A 83 2.69 8.06 4.86
C GLY A 83 1.85 6.80 4.69
N VAL A 84 1.90 5.84 5.62
CA VAL A 84 1.01 4.67 5.63
C VAL A 84 -0.22 4.96 6.49
N ARG A 85 -1.42 4.70 5.94
CA ARG A 85 -2.70 4.99 6.61
C ARG A 85 -3.73 3.91 6.34
N LEU A 86 -4.41 3.46 7.38
CA LEU A 86 -5.62 2.65 7.25
C LEU A 86 -6.78 3.55 6.81
N ARG A 87 -7.52 3.16 5.77
CA ARG A 87 -8.69 3.91 5.27
C ARG A 87 -9.79 2.96 4.82
N PHE A 88 -11.03 3.38 4.95
CA PHE A 88 -12.17 2.71 4.32
C PHE A 88 -12.41 3.32 2.93
N ASP A 89 -12.47 2.46 1.90
CA ASP A 89 -12.82 2.83 0.54
C ASP A 89 -14.33 2.60 0.34
N GLU A 90 -15.11 3.68 0.33
CA GLU A 90 -16.57 3.63 0.17
C GLU A 90 -17.00 3.11 -1.20
N VAL A 91 -16.19 3.31 -2.25
CA VAL A 91 -16.53 2.88 -3.61
C VAL A 91 -16.41 1.36 -3.73
N ARG A 92 -15.38 0.80 -3.09
CA ARG A 92 -15.14 -0.65 -3.10
C ARG A 92 -15.72 -1.37 -1.88
N ASN A 93 -16.31 -0.63 -0.95
CA ASN A 93 -16.87 -1.12 0.32
C ASN A 93 -15.90 -2.02 1.09
N LYS A 94 -14.63 -1.63 1.19
CA LYS A 94 -13.58 -2.43 1.86
C LYS A 94 -12.53 -1.55 2.53
N HIS A 95 -11.85 -2.11 3.53
CA HIS A 95 -10.71 -1.45 4.15
C HIS A 95 -9.45 -1.65 3.32
N VAL A 96 -8.64 -0.60 3.25
CA VAL A 96 -7.38 -0.60 2.54
C VAL A 96 -6.28 0.04 3.37
N LEU A 97 -5.06 -0.47 3.23
CA LEU A 97 -3.86 0.18 3.71
C LEU A 97 -3.26 1.01 2.57
N LEU A 98 -3.28 2.33 2.72
CA LEU A 98 -2.69 3.25 1.78
C LEU A 98 -1.22 3.45 2.12
N ALA A 99 -0.31 3.05 1.24
CA ALA A 99 1.10 3.39 1.28
C ALA A 99 1.42 4.44 0.19
N PRO A 100 2.56 5.15 0.26
CA PRO A 100 2.88 6.23 -0.69
C PRO A 100 2.80 5.83 -2.16
N GLU A 101 3.17 4.59 -2.49
CA GLU A 101 3.25 4.09 -3.87
C GLU A 101 2.25 2.96 -4.17
N ARG A 102 1.56 2.44 -3.15
CA ARG A 102 0.75 1.20 -3.27
C ARG A 102 -0.46 1.23 -2.35
N THR A 103 -1.50 0.48 -2.72
CA THR A 103 -2.68 0.23 -1.88
C THR A 103 -2.81 -1.27 -1.65
N PHE A 104 -3.07 -1.68 -0.41
CA PHE A 104 -3.29 -3.07 -0.05
C PHE A 104 -4.72 -3.25 0.42
N ASP A 105 -5.43 -4.22 -0.14
CA ASP A 105 -6.73 -4.62 0.37
C ASP A 105 -6.54 -5.39 1.67
N LEU A 106 -7.44 -5.16 2.63
CA LEU A 106 -7.42 -5.80 3.94
C LEU A 106 -8.72 -6.58 4.16
N ASP A 107 -8.60 -7.75 4.79
CA ASP A 107 -9.74 -8.46 5.37
C ASP A 107 -10.08 -7.91 6.76
N ASP A 108 -11.19 -8.38 7.33
CA ASP A 108 -11.70 -7.87 8.59
C ASP A 108 -10.78 -8.18 9.79
N ASN A 109 -10.06 -9.31 9.77
CA ASN A 109 -9.10 -9.67 10.81
C ASN A 109 -7.91 -8.72 10.80
N ALA A 110 -7.33 -8.47 9.62
CA ALA A 110 -6.23 -7.55 9.45
C ALA A 110 -6.60 -6.12 9.86
N VAL A 111 -7.84 -5.70 9.58
CA VAL A 111 -8.37 -4.41 10.03
C VAL A 111 -8.46 -4.35 11.55
N ALA A 112 -8.98 -5.39 12.20
CA ALA A 112 -9.11 -5.43 13.65
C ALA A 112 -7.75 -5.31 14.34
N VAL A 113 -6.73 -6.02 13.83
CA VAL A 113 -5.36 -5.94 14.31
C VAL A 113 -4.78 -4.55 14.08
N LEU A 114 -4.83 -4.04 12.85
CA LEU A 114 -4.21 -2.75 12.49
C LEU A 114 -4.86 -1.54 13.18
N LYS A 115 -6.12 -1.65 13.62
CA LYS A 115 -6.78 -0.64 14.46
C LYS A 115 -6.16 -0.54 15.87
N LEU A 116 -5.54 -1.62 16.36
CA LEU A 116 -4.86 -1.68 17.65
C LEU A 116 -3.35 -1.42 17.54
N VAL A 117 -2.81 -1.29 16.32
CA VAL A 117 -1.41 -0.95 16.07
C VAL A 117 -1.22 0.56 16.24
N ASP A 118 -0.81 0.96 17.43
CA ASP A 118 -0.58 2.35 17.84
C ASP A 118 0.91 2.69 18.02
N GLY A 119 1.80 1.72 17.85
CA GLY A 119 3.24 1.88 18.13
C GLY A 119 3.59 1.89 19.61
N GLN A 120 2.70 1.47 20.50
CA GLN A 120 2.92 1.32 21.94
C GLN A 120 2.55 -0.07 22.45
N SER A 121 1.51 -0.69 21.88
CA SER A 121 1.02 -2.01 22.25
C SER A 121 1.87 -3.12 21.63
N SER A 122 2.26 -4.12 22.43
CA SER A 122 2.99 -5.29 21.91
C SER A 122 2.06 -6.27 21.19
N VAL A 123 2.62 -7.13 20.34
CA VAL A 123 1.84 -8.16 19.65
C VAL A 123 1.03 -9.05 20.62
N SER A 124 1.63 -9.51 21.72
CA SER A 124 0.92 -10.33 22.71
C SER A 124 -0.20 -9.56 23.43
N GLN A 125 -0.07 -8.23 23.59
CA GLN A 125 -1.13 -7.39 24.15
C GLN A 125 -2.30 -7.27 23.17
N ILE A 126 -2.01 -7.01 21.90
CA ILE A 126 -3.01 -6.94 20.83
C ILE A 126 -3.75 -8.28 20.72
N ALA A 127 -3.03 -9.41 20.73
CA ALA A 127 -3.62 -10.74 20.68
C ALA A 127 -4.54 -11.01 21.87
N ARG A 128 -4.16 -10.59 23.08
CA ARG A 128 -5.00 -10.72 24.27
C ARG A 128 -6.29 -9.90 24.16
N THR A 129 -6.20 -8.65 23.69
CA THR A 129 -7.36 -7.79 23.47
C THR A 129 -8.33 -8.37 22.45
N LEU A 130 -7.81 -8.89 21.34
CA LEU A 130 -8.63 -9.55 20.32
C LEU A 130 -9.22 -10.87 20.84
N GLY A 131 -8.46 -11.68 21.58
CA GLY A 131 -8.94 -12.92 22.20
C GLY A 131 -10.12 -12.69 23.14
N GLN A 132 -10.08 -11.61 23.92
CA GLN A 132 -11.22 -11.20 24.75
C GLN A 132 -12.43 -10.72 23.94
N THR A 133 -12.19 -10.04 22.81
CA THR A 133 -13.26 -9.49 21.96
C THR A 133 -13.99 -10.58 21.18
N TYR A 134 -13.26 -11.60 20.74
CA TYR A 134 -13.78 -12.68 19.89
C TYR A 134 -13.97 -14.02 20.62
N ASP A 135 -13.77 -14.05 21.95
CA ASP A 135 -13.84 -15.26 22.79
C ASP A 135 -13.01 -16.42 22.22
N ALA A 136 -11.75 -16.14 21.90
CA ALA A 136 -10.84 -17.07 21.26
C ALA A 136 -9.48 -17.12 21.98
N ASP A 137 -8.79 -18.24 21.81
CA ASP A 137 -7.48 -18.48 22.44
C ASP A 137 -6.45 -17.42 21.97
N PRO A 138 -5.91 -16.59 22.89
CA PRO A 138 -4.91 -15.59 22.55
C PRO A 138 -3.66 -16.19 21.88
N ALA A 139 -3.30 -17.43 22.18
CA ALA A 139 -2.11 -18.07 21.58
C ALA A 139 -2.33 -18.36 20.08
N VAL A 140 -3.55 -18.72 19.68
CA VAL A 140 -3.92 -18.96 18.28
C VAL A 140 -3.93 -17.65 17.51
N ILE A 141 -4.52 -16.61 18.10
CA ILE A 141 -4.55 -15.26 17.50
C ILE A 141 -3.15 -14.69 17.37
N GLU A 142 -2.30 -14.82 18.39
CA GLU A 142 -0.93 -14.31 18.36
C GLU A 142 -0.13 -14.93 17.22
N ALA A 143 -0.24 -16.25 17.01
CA ALA A 143 0.44 -16.93 15.91
C ALA A 143 0.02 -16.39 14.53
N ASP A 144 -1.28 -16.14 14.32
CA ASP A 144 -1.81 -15.60 13.06
C ASP A 144 -1.36 -14.15 12.84
N ILE A 145 -1.45 -13.31 13.88
CA ILE A 145 -0.99 -11.92 13.83
C ILE A 145 0.50 -11.84 13.48
N LEU A 146 1.34 -12.68 14.08
CA LEU A 146 2.78 -12.68 13.82
C LEU A 146 3.10 -12.95 12.34
N VAL A 147 2.41 -13.92 11.72
CA VAL A 147 2.54 -14.21 10.29
C VAL A 147 2.09 -13.02 9.45
N MET A 148 0.94 -12.43 9.77
CA MET A 148 0.40 -11.28 9.07
C MET A 148 1.32 -10.05 9.14
N LEU A 149 1.81 -9.68 10.33
CA LEU A 149 2.69 -8.53 10.54
C LEU A 149 4.04 -8.71 9.84
N ALA A 150 4.59 -9.93 9.85
CA ALA A 150 5.81 -10.24 9.10
C ALA A 150 5.62 -10.00 7.59
N GLY A 151 4.47 -10.38 7.02
CA GLY A 151 4.12 -10.12 5.62
C GLY A 151 4.02 -8.63 5.29
N LEU A 152 3.45 -7.82 6.18
CA LEU A 152 3.34 -6.36 6.02
C LEU A 152 4.71 -5.67 6.15
N ALA A 153 5.57 -6.12 7.07
CA ALA A 153 6.90 -5.55 7.23
C ALA A 153 7.82 -5.84 6.03
N GLN A 154 7.73 -7.03 5.42
CA GLN A 154 8.45 -7.34 4.17
C GLN A 154 8.10 -6.36 3.04
N ARG A 155 6.85 -5.90 3.01
CA ARG A 155 6.35 -4.92 2.04
C ARG A 155 6.68 -3.46 2.41
N ARG A 156 7.40 -3.24 3.52
CA ARG A 156 7.78 -1.95 4.09
C ARG A 156 6.59 -1.04 4.42
N VAL A 157 5.46 -1.63 4.83
CA VAL A 157 4.27 -0.89 5.26
C VAL A 157 4.01 -1.00 6.77
N LEU A 158 4.92 -1.62 7.50
CA LEU A 158 4.89 -1.78 8.94
C LEU A 158 6.34 -1.76 9.47
N GLU A 159 6.54 -1.13 10.63
CA GLU A 159 7.81 -1.09 11.35
C GLU A 159 7.65 -1.69 12.76
N ARG A 160 8.79 -1.99 13.39
CA ARG A 160 8.89 -2.43 14.78
C ARG A 160 9.29 -1.27 15.71
#